data_AF-A0A915ECC8-F1
#
_entry.id   AF-A0A915ECC8-F1
#
_cell.length_a   1.000
_cell.length_b   1.000
_cell.length_c   1.000
_cell.angle_alpha   90.00
_cell.angle_beta   90.00
_cell.angle_gamma   90.00
#
_symmetry.space_group_name_H-M   'P 1'
#
loop_
_entity.id
_entity.type
_entity.pdbx_description
1 polymer ?
#
loop_
_entity_poly.entity_id
_entity_poly.type
_entity_poly.pdbx_seq_one_letter_code
_entity_poly.pdbx_strand_id
1 'polypeptide(L)'
;MSSSNHLSGAEYLASIYGTEKDKVNCSFYFKIGACRHGDKCSRTHNMPTFSQTVLLKNLYHNPVIDMRQADAFSKVGQLNNEEQQFFDDFFEEIFEELNDKYGRIEEMNVCDNIGEHMIGNVYIKFCREEDAENCVKGLENRWFNGEPIYAELSPVTDFREACCRQYELGVGCTKGAFCNFMHLKPISRELRRKLYGGRARSPDRFPRGDRFRDSDRRDDRRDDRRDSRGGGDYGGERRRRSRSPRDHLQVATLFLQPFSYFQRRTFSSTHNPQSGKLAANMSAQILTDLINNSNVVRIKDPIGVRTKIEGIIQAGFAKLLVITDFDYTLSRHSKDGKPCGTTHGIFEQAYNGTREDFHAELLKLRTMYLDIEYSPTMSIAEKIPYMEQWWQRSHKLIVENKFHENTIKEYTKQSSVLLRDNAPEFLNTVDQHNVPLVLFSAGLGNVIEYVLEQQMGTVPKSLHILSNMMQYDEEGICVSFSDPLIHTFNKNSTVVKKEEPFFHKISDRTCVLLLGDSLGDIHMDVGVEKESVVLRVGYLNFNFDSLLEKYMAEYDIVLLNDQTMDVPLMIFNQMHEHSHSNNQKSGEDRQKEKN
;
A
#
# COMPACT_ATOMS: atom_id res chain seq x y z
N MET A 1 -57.43 -14.10 -2.05
CA MET A 1 -56.52 -15.05 -2.71
C MET A 1 -55.30 -14.27 -3.14
N SER A 2 -54.22 -14.35 -2.36
CA SER A 2 -52.94 -13.69 -2.64
C SER A 2 -52.03 -14.77 -3.24
N SER A 3 -51.82 -14.70 -4.55
CA SER A 3 -50.94 -15.62 -5.27
C SER A 3 -49.49 -15.25 -4.98
N SER A 4 -48.88 -15.96 -4.02
CA SER A 4 -47.45 -15.91 -3.75
C SER A 4 -46.69 -16.60 -4.89
N ASN A 5 -46.08 -15.79 -5.77
CA ASN A 5 -45.14 -16.25 -6.79
C ASN A 5 -43.91 -16.90 -6.12
N HIS A 6 -43.89 -18.23 -6.06
CA HIS A 6 -42.67 -18.98 -5.75
C HIS A 6 -41.77 -18.99 -6.99
N LEU A 7 -40.68 -18.21 -6.96
CA LEU A 7 -39.59 -18.33 -7.93
C LEU A 7 -38.90 -19.69 -7.75
N SER A 8 -38.58 -20.36 -8.86
CA SER A 8 -37.85 -21.63 -8.83
C SER A 8 -36.41 -21.43 -8.31
N GLY A 9 -35.76 -22.51 -7.86
CA GLY A 9 -34.39 -22.43 -7.32
C GLY A 9 -33.37 -21.84 -8.31
N ALA A 10 -33.55 -22.06 -9.62
CA ALA A 10 -32.71 -21.47 -10.66
C ALA A 10 -33.00 -19.96 -10.86
N GLU A 11 -34.27 -19.54 -10.83
CA GLU A 11 -34.65 -18.12 -10.94
C GLU A 11 -34.24 -17.32 -9.70
N TYR A 12 -34.31 -17.93 -8.52
CA TYR A 12 -33.80 -17.34 -7.28
C TYR A 12 -32.28 -17.15 -7.34
N LEU A 13 -31.52 -18.14 -7.80
CA LEU A 13 -30.07 -18.02 -7.97
C LEU A 13 -29.70 -16.97 -9.04
N ALA A 14 -30.40 -16.94 -10.18
CA ALA A 14 -30.20 -15.92 -11.21
C ALA A 14 -30.55 -14.49 -10.72
N SER A 15 -31.51 -14.35 -9.81
CA SER A 15 -31.87 -13.05 -9.19
C SER A 15 -30.84 -12.55 -8.16
N ILE A 16 -29.96 -13.45 -7.68
CA ILE A 16 -28.92 -13.16 -6.70
C ILE A 16 -27.57 -12.93 -7.38
N TYR A 17 -27.25 -13.73 -8.37
CA TYR A 17 -25.95 -13.73 -9.06
C TYR A 17 -25.63 -12.34 -9.63
N GLY A 18 -24.45 -11.80 -9.28
CA GLY A 18 -24.02 -10.47 -9.73
C GLY A 18 -24.66 -9.27 -8.99
N THR A 19 -25.45 -9.52 -7.93
CA THR A 19 -26.05 -8.47 -7.08
C THR A 19 -25.40 -8.45 -5.70
N GLU A 20 -25.62 -7.37 -4.92
CA GLU A 20 -25.12 -7.28 -3.54
C GLU A 20 -25.71 -8.34 -2.59
N LYS A 21 -26.76 -9.06 -3.03
CA LYS A 21 -27.36 -10.19 -2.31
C LYS A 21 -26.54 -11.47 -2.46
N ASP A 22 -25.64 -11.54 -3.44
CA ASP A 22 -24.69 -12.62 -3.58
C ASP A 22 -23.64 -12.52 -2.46
N LYS A 23 -23.72 -13.46 -1.52
CA LYS A 23 -22.79 -13.54 -0.38
C LYS A 23 -21.48 -14.24 -0.74
N VAL A 24 -21.43 -14.91 -1.90
CA VAL A 24 -20.30 -15.73 -2.33
C VAL A 24 -19.46 -14.96 -3.35
N ASN A 25 -20.08 -14.39 -4.39
CA ASN A 25 -19.35 -13.70 -5.46
C ASN A 25 -19.27 -12.20 -5.22
N CYS A 26 -18.15 -11.60 -5.62
CA CYS A 26 -17.97 -10.17 -5.46
C CYS A 26 -18.82 -9.40 -6.49
N SER A 27 -19.88 -8.75 -6.01
CA SER A 27 -20.76 -7.91 -6.83
C SER A 27 -20.01 -6.76 -7.52
N PHE A 28 -18.95 -6.22 -6.92
CA PHE A 28 -18.16 -5.14 -7.52
C PHE A 28 -17.27 -5.67 -8.64
N TYR A 29 -16.53 -6.75 -8.42
CA TYR A 29 -15.73 -7.36 -9.48
C TYR A 29 -16.59 -7.81 -10.66
N PHE A 30 -17.75 -8.41 -10.40
CA PHE A 30 -18.65 -8.83 -11.47
C PHE A 30 -19.15 -7.65 -12.33
N LYS A 31 -19.50 -6.52 -11.70
CA LYS A 31 -20.06 -5.36 -12.42
C LYS A 31 -19.03 -4.45 -13.06
N ILE A 32 -17.84 -4.38 -12.46
CA ILE A 32 -16.83 -3.36 -12.77
C ILE A 32 -15.57 -4.00 -13.36
N GLY A 33 -15.37 -5.31 -13.21
CA GLY A 33 -14.15 -6.01 -13.60
C GLY A 33 -12.96 -5.73 -12.68
N ALA A 34 -13.19 -4.95 -11.62
CA ALA A 34 -12.18 -4.55 -10.65
C ALA A 34 -12.81 -4.35 -9.27
N CYS A 35 -12.01 -4.56 -8.23
CA CYS A 35 -12.44 -4.49 -6.84
C CYS A 35 -11.36 -3.81 -6.01
N ARG A 36 -11.76 -2.90 -5.13
CA ARG A 36 -10.83 -2.19 -4.23
C ARG A 36 -10.03 -3.08 -3.29
N HIS A 37 -10.50 -4.29 -3.04
CA HIS A 37 -9.81 -5.27 -2.20
C HIS A 37 -8.90 -6.19 -3.03
N GLY A 38 -8.92 -6.10 -4.37
CA GLY A 38 -8.14 -6.97 -5.25
C GLY A 38 -8.30 -8.45 -4.87
N ASP A 39 -7.19 -9.18 -4.85
CA ASP A 39 -7.19 -10.59 -4.44
C ASP A 39 -7.51 -10.82 -2.95
N LYS A 40 -7.48 -9.75 -2.13
CA LYS A 40 -7.85 -9.76 -0.71
C LYS A 40 -9.36 -9.61 -0.48
N CYS A 41 -10.19 -9.76 -1.52
CA CYS A 41 -11.64 -9.65 -1.38
C CYS A 41 -12.22 -10.88 -0.65
N SER A 42 -13.06 -10.65 0.35
CA SER A 42 -13.79 -11.71 1.06
C SER A 42 -14.81 -12.47 0.21
N ARG A 43 -15.01 -12.05 -1.05
CA ARG A 43 -15.93 -12.65 -2.00
C ARG A 43 -15.17 -13.05 -3.26
N THR A 44 -15.56 -14.15 -3.88
CA THR A 44 -14.86 -14.73 -5.02
C THR A 44 -14.90 -13.80 -6.23
N HIS A 45 -13.73 -13.60 -6.85
CA HIS A 45 -13.57 -12.95 -8.14
C HIS A 45 -13.53 -14.01 -9.24
N ASN A 46 -14.64 -14.19 -9.94
CA ASN A 46 -14.69 -15.15 -11.06
C ASN A 46 -14.22 -14.44 -12.33
N MET A 47 -12.95 -14.64 -12.68
CA MET A 47 -12.42 -14.18 -13.95
C MET A 47 -13.08 -14.98 -15.09
N PRO A 48 -13.71 -14.32 -16.07
CA PRO A 48 -14.37 -15.02 -17.16
C PRO A 48 -13.34 -15.68 -18.08
N THR A 49 -13.60 -16.93 -18.49
CA THR A 49 -12.79 -17.60 -19.51
C THR A 49 -13.09 -17.14 -20.93
N PHE A 50 -14.22 -16.44 -21.12
CA PHE A 50 -14.64 -15.80 -22.37
C PHE A 50 -15.37 -14.49 -22.05
N SER A 51 -15.05 -13.42 -22.77
CA SER A 51 -15.74 -12.14 -22.65
C SER A 51 -15.53 -11.30 -23.91
N GLN A 52 -16.45 -10.38 -24.18
CA GLN A 52 -16.30 -9.35 -25.23
C GLN A 52 -15.41 -8.19 -24.75
N THR A 53 -15.19 -8.09 -23.44
CA THR A 53 -14.52 -6.95 -22.83
C THR A 53 -13.14 -7.35 -22.29
N VAL A 54 -12.14 -6.59 -22.68
CA VAL A 54 -10.75 -6.67 -22.18
C VAL A 54 -10.50 -5.47 -21.25
N LEU A 55 -9.81 -5.74 -20.16
CA LEU A 55 -9.28 -4.74 -19.23
C LEU A 55 -7.76 -4.69 -19.36
N LEU A 56 -7.22 -3.51 -19.66
CA LEU A 56 -5.80 -3.21 -19.54
C LEU A 56 -5.60 -2.43 -18.24
N LYS A 57 -4.91 -3.04 -17.27
CA LYS A 57 -4.73 -2.46 -15.94
C LYS A 57 -3.67 -1.36 -15.97
N ASN A 58 -4.00 -0.19 -15.41
CA ASN A 58 -3.08 0.94 -15.20
C ASN A 58 -2.27 1.36 -16.44
N LEU A 59 -2.88 1.30 -17.63
CA LEU A 59 -2.19 1.63 -18.89
C LEU A 59 -2.08 3.14 -19.13
N TYR A 60 -3.09 3.90 -18.71
CA TYR A 60 -3.10 5.35 -18.88
C TYR A 60 -2.55 6.08 -17.66
N HIS A 61 -1.43 6.76 -17.83
CA HIS A 61 -0.83 7.61 -16.81
C HIS A 61 -1.18 9.08 -17.07
N ASN A 62 -1.88 9.70 -16.12
CA ASN A 62 -2.19 11.12 -16.20
C ASN A 62 -0.99 11.94 -15.71
N PRO A 63 -0.37 12.81 -16.54
CA PRO A 63 0.82 13.59 -16.16
C PRO A 63 0.58 14.59 -15.02
N VAL A 64 -0.68 14.90 -14.68
CA VAL A 64 -1.04 15.79 -13.56
C VAL A 64 -1.16 15.04 -12.23
N ILE A 65 -1.32 13.73 -12.27
CA ILE A 65 -1.37 12.87 -11.08
C ILE A 65 0.04 12.34 -10.83
N ASP A 66 0.99 13.27 -10.62
CA ASP A 66 2.25 12.92 -9.97
C ASP A 66 1.93 12.57 -8.51
N MET A 67 2.44 11.45 -8.03
CA MET A 67 2.04 10.70 -6.83
C MET A 67 2.34 11.45 -5.49
N ARG A 68 2.48 12.78 -5.50
CA ARG A 68 3.12 13.57 -4.43
C ARG A 68 2.40 14.81 -3.90
N GLN A 69 1.16 15.16 -4.28
CA GLN A 69 0.54 16.37 -3.70
C GLN A 69 -0.92 16.22 -3.29
N ALA A 70 -1.19 16.62 -2.04
CA ALA A 70 -2.49 16.77 -1.39
C ALA A 70 -3.41 17.84 -2.04
N ASP A 71 -2.98 18.45 -3.16
CA ASP A 71 -3.71 19.51 -3.89
C ASP A 71 -4.59 18.99 -5.04
N ALA A 72 -4.64 17.66 -5.27
CA ALA A 72 -5.51 17.05 -6.29
C ALA A 72 -7.01 17.34 -6.07
N PHE A 73 -7.44 17.74 -4.86
CA PHE A 73 -8.82 18.15 -4.61
C PHE A 73 -9.18 19.51 -5.24
N SER A 74 -8.21 20.35 -5.59
CA SER A 74 -8.45 21.71 -6.09
C SER A 74 -8.43 21.83 -7.62
N LYS A 75 -8.01 20.79 -8.35
CA LYS A 75 -7.82 20.83 -9.82
C LYS A 75 -8.58 19.79 -10.64
N VAL A 76 -9.39 18.93 -10.01
CA VAL A 76 -10.32 18.08 -10.75
C VAL A 76 -11.39 18.99 -11.40
N GLY A 77 -11.29 19.18 -12.71
CA GLY A 77 -12.26 19.95 -13.50
C GLY A 77 -11.73 21.23 -14.18
N GLN A 78 -10.44 21.57 -14.07
CA GLN A 78 -9.83 22.60 -14.93
C GLN A 78 -9.22 21.93 -16.17
N LEU A 79 -9.98 21.94 -17.27
CA LEU A 79 -9.54 21.43 -18.58
C LEU A 79 -8.43 22.33 -19.14
N ASN A 80 -7.17 21.91 -18.98
CA ASN A 80 -6.10 22.43 -19.81
C ASN A 80 -6.20 21.80 -21.20
N ASN A 81 -6.26 22.61 -22.26
CA ASN A 81 -6.40 22.11 -23.63
C ASN A 81 -5.26 21.15 -24.04
N GLU A 82 -4.06 21.35 -23.48
CA GLU A 82 -2.89 20.49 -23.73
C GLU A 82 -3.05 19.10 -23.12
N GLU A 83 -3.67 18.98 -21.93
CA GLU A 83 -3.92 17.70 -21.27
C GLU A 83 -4.99 16.88 -21.99
N GLN A 84 -6.01 17.56 -22.53
CA GLN A 84 -7.03 16.92 -23.35
C GLN A 84 -6.43 16.39 -24.65
N GLN A 85 -5.50 17.13 -25.26
CA GLN A 85 -4.83 16.71 -26.48
C GLN A 85 -3.94 15.47 -26.24
N PHE A 86 -3.14 15.46 -25.18
CA PHE A 86 -2.34 14.29 -24.81
C PHE A 86 -3.21 13.05 -24.54
N PHE A 87 -4.36 13.23 -23.88
CA PHE A 87 -5.31 12.13 -23.67
C PHE A 87 -5.93 11.64 -24.98
N ASP A 88 -6.32 12.55 -25.86
CA ASP A 88 -6.91 12.23 -27.15
C ASP A 88 -5.90 11.48 -28.05
N ASP A 89 -4.63 11.91 -28.06
CA ASP A 89 -3.55 11.24 -28.82
C ASP A 89 -3.31 9.81 -28.31
N PHE A 90 -3.22 9.63 -26.99
CA PHE A 90 -3.14 8.29 -26.38
C PHE A 90 -4.34 7.42 -26.73
N PHE A 91 -5.56 7.97 -26.63
CA PHE A 91 -6.78 7.24 -26.93
C PHE A 91 -6.83 6.82 -28.40
N GLU A 92 -6.40 7.69 -29.32
CA GLU A 92 -6.32 7.40 -30.75
C GLU A 92 -5.32 6.27 -31.03
N GLU A 93 -4.10 6.35 -30.49
CA GLU A 93 -3.04 5.37 -30.71
C GLU A 93 -3.46 3.96 -30.27
N ILE A 94 -4.00 3.84 -29.05
CA ILE A 94 -4.47 2.54 -28.53
C ILE A 94 -5.68 2.04 -29.33
N PHE A 95 -6.63 2.93 -29.68
CA PHE A 95 -7.82 2.52 -30.42
C PHE A 95 -7.47 1.99 -31.80
N GLU A 96 -6.65 2.71 -32.56
CA GLU A 96 -6.25 2.31 -33.92
C GLU A 96 -5.41 1.03 -33.89
N GLU A 97 -4.44 0.93 -32.97
CA GLU A 97 -3.60 -0.26 -32.87
C GLU A 97 -4.43 -1.52 -32.59
N LEU A 98 -5.31 -1.46 -31.59
CA LEU A 98 -6.09 -2.63 -31.18
C LEU A 98 -7.17 -2.98 -32.20
N ASN A 99 -7.77 -1.96 -32.83
CA ASN A 99 -8.78 -2.16 -33.87
C ASN A 99 -8.19 -2.84 -35.12
N ASP A 100 -6.97 -2.47 -35.50
CA ASP A 100 -6.32 -2.99 -36.71
C ASP A 100 -5.69 -4.37 -36.49
N LYS A 101 -5.13 -4.63 -35.31
CA LYS A 101 -4.42 -5.90 -35.02
C LYS A 101 -5.32 -7.04 -34.56
N TYR A 102 -6.36 -6.74 -33.78
CA TYR A 102 -7.14 -7.79 -33.08
C TYR A 102 -8.58 -7.88 -33.56
N GLY A 103 -9.26 -6.74 -33.75
CA GLY A 103 -10.62 -6.74 -34.27
C GLY A 103 -11.41 -5.47 -33.96
N ARG A 104 -12.63 -5.39 -34.50
CA ARG A 104 -13.42 -4.17 -34.47
C ARG A 104 -13.90 -3.83 -33.04
N ILE A 105 -13.49 -2.66 -32.55
CA ILE A 105 -13.89 -2.14 -31.23
C ILE A 105 -15.31 -1.56 -31.29
N GLU A 106 -16.16 -1.97 -30.35
CA GLU A 106 -17.51 -1.41 -30.15
C GLU A 106 -17.47 -0.18 -29.24
N GLU A 107 -16.74 -0.26 -28.13
CA GLU A 107 -16.63 0.82 -27.15
C GLU A 107 -15.30 0.72 -26.38
N MET A 108 -14.60 1.84 -26.21
CA MET A 108 -13.38 1.95 -25.39
C MET A 108 -13.53 3.08 -24.37
N ASN A 109 -13.18 2.80 -23.12
CA ASN A 109 -13.37 3.69 -21.98
C ASN A 109 -12.12 3.71 -21.10
N VAL A 110 -11.68 4.89 -20.66
CA VAL A 110 -10.51 5.08 -19.78
C VAL A 110 -10.96 5.63 -18.43
N CYS A 111 -10.45 5.05 -17.35
CA CYS A 111 -10.77 5.45 -15.99
C CYS A 111 -9.86 6.57 -15.47
N ASP A 112 -10.49 7.66 -15.03
CA ASP A 112 -9.93 8.80 -14.29
C ASP A 112 -10.17 8.64 -12.77
N ASN A 113 -10.25 7.40 -12.30
CA ASN A 113 -10.39 7.11 -10.88
C ASN A 113 -9.08 7.43 -10.14
N ILE A 114 -9.19 7.94 -8.91
CA ILE A 114 -8.02 8.20 -8.04
C ILE A 114 -7.59 6.92 -7.29
N GLY A 115 -8.53 5.99 -7.09
CA GLY A 115 -8.25 4.75 -6.36
C GLY A 115 -7.35 3.81 -7.15
N GLU A 116 -6.34 3.25 -6.51
CA GLU A 116 -5.34 2.33 -7.08
C GLU A 116 -5.96 1.17 -7.88
N HIS A 117 -7.09 0.63 -7.40
CA HIS A 117 -7.81 -0.46 -8.07
C HIS A 117 -8.45 -0.11 -9.43
N MET A 118 -8.55 1.18 -9.79
CA MET A 118 -9.25 1.66 -10.98
C MET A 118 -8.49 2.73 -11.77
N ILE A 119 -7.44 3.31 -11.20
CA ILE A 119 -6.66 4.37 -11.84
C ILE A 119 -6.01 3.86 -13.13
N GLY A 120 -6.12 4.65 -14.20
CA GLY A 120 -5.48 4.33 -15.49
C GLY A 120 -6.02 3.09 -16.21
N ASN A 121 -7.07 2.44 -15.69
CA ASN A 121 -7.64 1.25 -16.31
C ASN A 121 -8.32 1.59 -17.64
N VAL A 122 -8.00 0.81 -18.68
CA VAL A 122 -8.59 0.94 -20.01
C VAL A 122 -9.47 -0.28 -20.28
N TYR A 123 -10.76 -0.03 -20.51
CA TYR A 123 -11.74 -1.05 -20.86
C TYR A 123 -12.01 -0.98 -22.36
N ILE A 124 -11.84 -2.12 -23.04
CA ILE A 124 -12.09 -2.24 -24.48
C ILE A 124 -13.11 -3.34 -24.69
N LYS A 125 -14.23 -3.00 -25.34
CA LYS A 125 -15.25 -3.95 -25.74
C LYS A 125 -15.17 -4.19 -27.24
N PHE A 126 -14.91 -5.43 -27.63
CA PHE A 126 -14.87 -5.87 -29.02
C PHE A 126 -16.24 -6.32 -29.51
N CYS A 127 -16.46 -6.28 -30.83
CA CYS A 127 -17.67 -6.82 -31.44
C CYS A 127 -17.79 -8.35 -31.29
N ARG A 128 -16.67 -9.05 -31.11
CA ARG A 128 -16.58 -10.52 -31.00
C ARG A 128 -15.73 -10.92 -29.80
N GLU A 129 -16.10 -12.03 -29.18
CA GLU A 129 -15.39 -12.61 -28.02
C GLU A 129 -14.03 -13.19 -28.41
N GLU A 130 -13.91 -13.74 -29.62
CA GLU A 130 -12.65 -14.28 -30.15
C GLU A 130 -11.57 -13.19 -30.30
N ASP A 131 -11.97 -11.99 -30.73
CA ASP A 131 -11.05 -10.85 -30.90
C ASP A 131 -10.50 -10.38 -29.54
N ALA A 132 -11.33 -10.43 -28.48
CA ALA A 132 -10.93 -10.09 -27.12
C ALA A 132 -9.92 -11.09 -26.55
N GLU A 133 -10.12 -12.39 -26.78
CA GLU A 133 -9.18 -13.43 -26.35
C GLU A 133 -7.83 -13.31 -27.10
N ASN A 134 -7.88 -13.06 -28.40
CA ASN A 134 -6.68 -12.83 -29.22
C ASN A 134 -5.92 -11.58 -28.78
N CYS A 135 -6.64 -10.52 -28.38
CA CYS A 135 -6.06 -9.30 -27.83
C CYS A 135 -5.27 -9.59 -26.54
N VAL A 136 -5.85 -10.31 -25.57
CA VAL A 136 -5.17 -10.65 -24.32
C VAL A 136 -3.90 -11.48 -24.58
N LYS A 137 -4.00 -12.54 -25.38
CA LYS A 137 -2.84 -13.39 -25.72
C LYS A 137 -1.75 -12.63 -26.49
N GLY A 138 -2.15 -11.70 -27.35
CA GLY A 138 -1.21 -10.91 -28.16
C GLY A 138 -0.57 -9.74 -27.42
N LEU A 139 -1.17 -9.29 -26.32
CA LEU A 139 -0.63 -8.25 -25.45
C LEU A 139 0.20 -8.84 -24.29
N GLU A 140 0.08 -10.14 -24.02
CA GLU A 140 0.89 -10.86 -23.03
C GLU A 140 2.39 -10.71 -23.36
N ASN A 141 3.16 -10.14 -22.43
CA ASN A 141 4.59 -9.78 -22.57
C ASN A 141 4.92 -8.59 -23.50
N ARG A 142 3.95 -7.76 -23.87
CA ARG A 142 4.21 -6.49 -24.58
C ARG A 142 4.46 -5.34 -23.60
N TRP A 143 5.24 -4.37 -24.06
CA TRP A 143 5.63 -3.19 -23.30
C TRP A 143 5.05 -1.94 -23.97
N PHE A 144 4.55 -1.00 -23.16
CA PHE A 144 4.05 0.30 -23.59
C PHE A 144 4.67 1.37 -22.68
N ASN A 145 5.30 2.39 -23.26
CA ASN A 145 6.00 3.47 -22.53
C ASN A 145 6.96 3.01 -21.41
N GLY A 146 7.62 1.86 -21.59
CA GLY A 146 8.61 1.33 -20.65
C GLY A 146 8.03 0.48 -19.51
N GLU A 147 6.71 0.23 -19.50
CA GLU A 147 6.04 -0.67 -18.55
C GLU A 147 5.40 -1.87 -19.26
N PRO A 148 5.31 -3.05 -18.61
CA PRO A 148 4.59 -4.19 -19.15
C PRO A 148 3.08 -3.95 -19.17
N ILE A 149 2.40 -4.35 -20.25
CA ILE A 149 0.94 -4.27 -20.38
C ILE A 149 0.30 -5.46 -19.65
N TYR A 150 -0.53 -5.18 -18.66
CA TYR A 150 -1.33 -6.21 -17.97
C TYR A 150 -2.73 -6.28 -18.57
N ALA A 151 -2.94 -7.23 -19.48
CA ALA A 151 -4.22 -7.46 -20.15
C ALA A 151 -4.98 -8.65 -19.56
N GLU A 152 -6.26 -8.48 -19.24
CA GLU A 152 -7.13 -9.53 -18.70
C GLU A 152 -8.54 -9.46 -19.30
N LEU A 153 -9.25 -10.59 -19.34
CA LEU A 153 -10.67 -10.61 -19.70
C LEU A 153 -11.51 -10.05 -18.54
N SER A 154 -12.44 -9.16 -18.88
CA SER A 154 -13.29 -8.46 -17.91
C SER A 154 -14.73 -8.96 -17.98
N PRO A 155 -15.41 -9.22 -16.84
CA PRO A 155 -16.81 -9.64 -16.82
C PRO A 155 -17.81 -8.52 -17.18
N VAL A 156 -17.34 -7.29 -17.40
CA VAL A 156 -18.19 -6.13 -17.66
C VAL A 156 -18.86 -6.24 -19.03
N THR A 157 -20.19 -6.23 -19.05
CA THR A 157 -20.99 -6.29 -20.28
C THR A 157 -21.71 -4.97 -20.60
N ASP A 158 -22.07 -4.18 -19.59
CA ASP A 158 -22.71 -2.86 -19.73
C ASP A 158 -21.99 -1.80 -18.87
N PHE A 159 -21.32 -0.85 -19.55
CA PHE A 159 -20.60 0.23 -18.88
C PHE A 159 -21.52 1.23 -18.16
N ARG A 160 -22.80 1.33 -18.54
CA ARG A 160 -23.73 2.31 -17.93
C ARG A 160 -24.02 2.00 -16.47
N GLU A 161 -24.08 0.73 -16.10
CA GLU A 161 -24.25 0.31 -14.70
C GLU A 161 -22.95 0.39 -13.91
N ALA A 162 -21.81 0.40 -14.60
CA ALA A 162 -20.49 0.47 -13.99
C ALA A 162 -20.02 1.91 -13.70
N CYS A 163 -20.64 2.92 -14.33
CA CYS A 163 -20.27 4.32 -14.18
C CYS A 163 -20.76 4.96 -12.88
N CYS A 164 -19.95 5.86 -12.33
CA CYS A 164 -20.32 6.67 -11.17
C CYS A 164 -21.23 7.83 -11.60
N ARG A 165 -22.54 7.74 -11.28
CA ARG A 165 -23.52 8.79 -11.59
C ARG A 165 -23.14 10.19 -11.06
N GLN A 166 -22.52 10.27 -9.86
CA GLN A 166 -22.13 11.56 -9.28
C GLN A 166 -21.00 12.23 -10.07
N TYR A 167 -20.05 11.43 -10.58
CA TYR A 167 -18.97 11.92 -11.43
C TYR A 167 -19.50 12.27 -12.82
N GLU A 168 -20.39 11.45 -13.39
CA GLU A 168 -21.04 11.73 -14.68
C GLU A 168 -21.82 13.05 -14.70
N LEU A 169 -22.46 13.41 -13.58
CA LEU A 169 -23.20 14.67 -13.44
C LEU A 169 -22.31 15.90 -13.21
N GLY A 170 -20.98 15.74 -13.13
CA GLY A 170 -20.03 16.85 -12.94
C GLY A 170 -20.07 17.50 -11.56
N VAL A 171 -20.74 16.89 -10.58
CA VAL A 171 -20.88 17.40 -9.20
C VAL A 171 -19.66 17.03 -8.33
N GLY A 172 -18.74 16.23 -8.88
CA GLY A 172 -17.61 15.65 -8.16
C GLY A 172 -18.04 14.41 -7.35
N CYS A 173 -17.19 13.38 -7.33
CA CYS A 173 -17.48 12.17 -6.58
C CYS A 173 -17.13 12.35 -5.09
N THR A 174 -18.13 12.27 -4.22
CA THR A 174 -17.94 12.37 -2.76
C THR A 174 -17.16 11.20 -2.16
N LYS A 175 -17.05 10.08 -2.87
CA LYS A 175 -16.31 8.88 -2.43
C LYS A 175 -14.81 8.95 -2.71
N GLY A 176 -14.35 9.89 -3.54
CA GLY A 176 -12.92 10.07 -3.87
C GLY A 176 -12.22 8.77 -4.27
N ALA A 177 -11.07 8.49 -3.65
CA ALA A 177 -10.28 7.27 -3.87
C ALA A 177 -10.99 5.96 -3.48
N PHE A 178 -12.08 6.02 -2.71
CA PHE A 178 -12.87 4.85 -2.28
C PHE A 178 -14.06 4.55 -3.20
N CYS A 179 -14.17 5.24 -4.34
CA CYS A 179 -15.24 4.98 -5.30
C CYS A 179 -14.98 3.67 -6.07
N ASN A 180 -15.93 2.73 -5.97
CA ASN A 180 -15.89 1.47 -6.70
C ASN A 180 -16.52 1.54 -8.10
N PHE A 181 -16.94 2.72 -8.56
CA PHE A 181 -17.59 2.92 -9.86
C PHE A 181 -16.66 3.67 -10.80
N MET A 182 -16.75 3.38 -12.10
CA MET A 182 -15.91 3.97 -13.14
C MET A 182 -16.14 5.49 -13.23
N HIS A 183 -15.07 6.25 -13.07
CA HIS A 183 -15.00 7.67 -13.43
C HIS A 183 -14.41 7.73 -14.83
N LEU A 184 -15.24 7.97 -15.85
CA LEU A 184 -14.78 7.92 -17.23
C LEU A 184 -14.23 9.27 -17.67
N LYS A 185 -13.01 9.29 -18.20
CA LYS A 185 -12.44 10.48 -18.83
C LYS A 185 -13.11 10.75 -20.18
N PRO A 186 -13.71 11.92 -20.41
CA PRO A 186 -14.36 12.21 -21.69
C PRO A 186 -13.32 12.48 -22.80
N ILE A 187 -13.49 11.82 -23.94
CA ILE A 187 -12.76 12.14 -25.18
C ILE A 187 -13.32 13.40 -25.84
N SER A 188 -12.50 14.10 -26.63
CA SER A 188 -13.00 15.26 -27.38
C SER A 188 -14.08 14.87 -28.40
N ARG A 189 -14.95 15.83 -28.71
CA ARG A 189 -16.04 15.64 -29.68
C ARG A 189 -15.53 15.37 -31.08
N GLU A 190 -14.33 15.84 -31.41
CA GLU A 190 -13.69 15.66 -32.72
C GLU A 190 -13.15 14.25 -32.86
N LEU A 191 -12.39 13.78 -31.87
CA LEU A 191 -11.87 12.41 -31.83
C LEU A 191 -13.00 11.38 -31.83
N ARG A 192 -14.06 11.60 -31.03
CA ARG A 192 -15.23 10.71 -31.03
C ARG A 192 -15.89 10.58 -32.39
N ARG A 193 -15.98 11.70 -33.14
CA ARG A 193 -16.56 11.72 -34.49
C ARG A 193 -15.67 10.98 -35.49
N LYS A 194 -14.35 11.09 -35.33
CA LYS A 194 -13.34 10.41 -36.16
C LYS A 194 -13.38 8.89 -35.95
N LEU A 195 -13.33 8.43 -34.71
CA LEU A 195 -13.20 6.99 -34.38
C LEU A 195 -14.52 6.21 -34.53
N TYR A 196 -15.66 6.77 -34.11
CA TYR A 196 -16.94 6.05 -34.07
C TYR A 196 -17.94 6.45 -35.17
N GLY A 197 -17.65 7.50 -35.94
CA GLY A 197 -18.53 8.02 -37.00
C GLY A 197 -19.91 8.53 -36.50
N GLY A 198 -20.75 9.01 -37.43
CA GLY A 198 -22.07 9.60 -37.14
C GLY A 198 -23.15 8.64 -36.61
N ARG A 199 -22.79 7.41 -36.19
CA ARG A 199 -23.71 6.38 -35.67
C ARG A 199 -23.76 6.31 -34.14
N ALA A 200 -22.93 7.05 -33.41
CA ALA A 200 -23.04 7.15 -31.96
C ALA A 200 -24.30 7.97 -31.60
N ARG A 201 -25.39 7.30 -31.19
CA ARG A 201 -26.52 7.97 -30.51
C ARG A 201 -25.93 8.76 -29.33
N SER A 202 -26.08 10.08 -29.32
CA SER A 202 -25.81 10.89 -28.14
C SER A 202 -26.69 10.39 -26.98
N PRO A 203 -26.14 9.93 -25.85
CA PRO A 203 -26.78 10.25 -24.60
C PRO A 203 -26.45 11.73 -24.37
N ASP A 204 -27.45 12.59 -24.23
CA ASP A 204 -27.24 13.94 -23.70
C ASP A 204 -26.65 13.80 -22.28
N ARG A 205 -25.33 13.63 -22.15
CA ARG A 205 -24.58 13.40 -20.90
C ARG A 205 -24.38 14.70 -20.08
N PHE A 206 -25.14 15.74 -20.38
CA PHE A 206 -25.23 16.95 -19.57
C PHE A 206 -26.70 17.34 -19.44
N PRO A 207 -27.26 17.47 -18.23
CA PRO A 207 -28.49 18.23 -18.05
C PRO A 207 -28.24 19.63 -18.58
N ARG A 208 -28.95 20.03 -19.65
CA ARG A 208 -29.13 21.45 -19.94
C ARG A 208 -29.70 22.05 -18.67
N GLY A 209 -29.05 23.08 -18.12
CA GLY A 209 -29.57 23.79 -16.96
C GLY A 209 -31.02 24.19 -17.23
N ASP A 210 -31.95 23.53 -16.53
CA ASP A 210 -33.36 23.83 -16.59
C ASP A 210 -33.56 25.23 -16.01
N ARG A 211 -33.68 26.20 -16.92
CA ARG A 211 -34.53 27.35 -16.66
C ARG A 211 -35.92 26.79 -16.46
N PHE A 212 -36.37 26.79 -15.21
CA PHE A 212 -37.76 26.62 -14.83
C PHE A 212 -38.65 27.38 -15.81
N ARG A 213 -39.36 26.63 -16.66
CA ARG A 213 -40.52 27.13 -17.37
C ARG A 213 -41.66 26.21 -16.98
N ASP A 214 -42.32 26.61 -15.90
CA ASP A 214 -43.67 26.14 -15.58
C ASP A 214 -44.53 26.31 -16.83
N SER A 215 -45.11 25.21 -17.28
CA SER A 215 -46.28 25.25 -18.13
C SER A 215 -47.23 24.18 -17.62
N ASP A 216 -48.07 24.61 -16.68
CA ASP A 216 -49.38 24.00 -16.47
C ASP A 216 -50.09 23.88 -17.82
N ARG A 217 -50.55 22.67 -18.11
CA ARG A 217 -51.48 22.40 -19.19
C ARG A 217 -52.87 22.80 -18.72
N ARG A 218 -53.43 23.86 -19.30
CA ARG A 218 -54.87 23.94 -19.57
C ARG A 218 -55.10 24.42 -20.99
N ASP A 219 -55.71 23.50 -21.74
CA ASP A 219 -56.60 23.68 -22.87
C ASP A 219 -56.97 25.14 -23.18
N ASP A 220 -56.69 25.62 -24.39
CA ASP A 220 -57.79 26.08 -25.25
C ASP A 220 -57.35 26.37 -26.69
N ARG A 221 -58.31 26.11 -27.56
CA ARG A 221 -58.32 26.21 -29.01
C ARG A 221 -58.12 27.65 -29.50
N ARG A 222 -57.39 27.85 -30.60
CA ARG A 222 -57.91 28.35 -31.91
C ARG A 222 -56.82 28.91 -32.81
N ASP A 223 -57.03 28.62 -34.09
CA ASP A 223 -56.45 29.21 -35.28
C ASP A 223 -56.44 30.75 -35.34
N ASP A 224 -55.60 31.21 -36.27
CA ASP A 224 -55.75 32.33 -37.20
C ASP A 224 -54.82 33.56 -37.02
N ARG A 225 -53.95 33.69 -38.05
CA ARG A 225 -53.69 34.88 -38.89
C ARG A 225 -52.69 35.98 -38.45
N ARG A 226 -51.70 36.09 -39.34
CA ARG A 226 -51.22 37.28 -40.11
C ARG A 226 -50.50 38.45 -39.40
N ASP A 227 -49.39 38.78 -40.08
CA ASP A 227 -48.91 40.11 -40.49
C ASP A 227 -47.95 40.93 -39.62
N SER A 228 -46.74 41.09 -40.18
CA SER A 228 -46.14 42.34 -40.65
C SER A 228 -45.92 43.55 -39.71
N ARG A 229 -44.62 43.95 -39.65
CA ARG A 229 -44.04 45.33 -39.70
C ARG A 229 -44.13 46.27 -38.48
N GLY A 230 -43.02 46.99 -38.29
CA GLY A 230 -42.91 48.32 -37.62
C GLY A 230 -42.83 48.23 -36.10
N GLY A 231 -41.97 48.93 -35.37
CA GLY A 231 -41.48 50.29 -35.54
C GLY A 231 -42.05 51.16 -34.39
N GLY A 232 -41.20 51.88 -33.67
CA GLY A 232 -41.61 53.04 -32.86
C GLY A 232 -41.73 52.85 -31.33
N ASP A 233 -40.67 53.27 -30.64
CA ASP A 233 -40.60 54.41 -29.70
C ASP A 233 -41.64 54.66 -28.57
N TYR A 234 -41.06 55.25 -27.50
CA TYR A 234 -41.60 55.99 -26.35
C TYR A 234 -42.20 55.27 -25.12
N GLY A 235 -41.50 55.45 -23.99
CA GLY A 235 -42.09 56.22 -22.88
C GLY A 235 -42.05 55.61 -21.47
N GLY A 236 -41.40 56.33 -20.53
CA GLY A 236 -41.74 56.30 -19.09
C GLY A 236 -40.64 55.76 -18.16
N GLU A 237 -39.61 56.52 -17.80
CA GLU A 237 -39.54 57.33 -16.56
C GLU A 237 -40.02 56.58 -15.29
N ARG A 238 -39.18 56.21 -14.31
CA ARG A 238 -38.59 57.00 -13.19
C ARG A 238 -38.37 55.95 -12.06
N ARG A 239 -37.36 55.91 -11.18
CA ARG A 239 -36.51 56.92 -10.51
C ARG A 239 -35.36 56.16 -9.80
N ARG A 240 -34.11 56.61 -9.97
CA ARG A 240 -33.18 57.24 -8.97
C ARG A 240 -32.72 56.32 -7.81
N ARG A 241 -31.44 56.08 -7.50
CA ARG A 241 -30.24 56.94 -7.30
C ARG A 241 -28.98 56.03 -7.34
N SER A 242 -27.90 56.25 -8.13
CA SER A 242 -26.71 57.14 -7.93
C SER A 242 -26.11 57.04 -6.51
N ARG A 243 -24.84 56.76 -6.22
CA ARG A 243 -23.52 57.13 -6.83
C ARG A 243 -22.39 56.28 -6.18
N SER A 244 -21.30 56.09 -6.90
CA SER A 244 -19.94 55.63 -6.49
C SER A 244 -19.14 56.75 -5.75
N PRO A 245 -17.79 56.75 -5.59
CA PRO A 245 -16.72 55.71 -5.47
C PRO A 245 -15.70 56.00 -4.31
N ARG A 246 -14.70 55.12 -4.05
CA ARG A 246 -13.23 55.42 -3.97
C ARG A 246 -12.40 54.46 -3.08
N ASP A 247 -11.30 54.00 -3.68
CA ASP A 247 -9.90 53.84 -3.24
C ASP A 247 -9.52 54.02 -1.75
N HIS A 248 -8.79 53.06 -1.16
CA HIS A 248 -7.33 53.15 -0.92
C HIS A 248 -6.77 52.00 -0.03
N LEU A 249 -5.45 51.84 -0.18
CA LEU A 249 -4.46 50.92 0.38
C LEU A 249 -4.32 50.80 1.92
N GLN A 250 -3.67 49.67 2.29
CA GLN A 250 -2.61 49.46 3.31
C GLN A 250 -2.93 49.05 4.77
N VAL A 251 -2.48 47.82 5.09
CA VAL A 251 -1.51 47.39 6.14
C VAL A 251 -1.88 47.46 7.64
N ALA A 252 -1.45 46.38 8.33
CA ALA A 252 -1.08 46.21 9.75
C ALA A 252 -2.07 45.58 10.75
N THR A 253 -1.79 44.30 11.05
CA THR A 253 -1.48 43.72 12.38
C THR A 253 -2.30 44.06 13.64
N LEU A 254 -2.83 42.99 14.28
CA LEU A 254 -2.61 42.51 15.67
C LEU A 254 -3.85 42.20 16.54
N PHE A 255 -3.74 41.03 17.17
CA PHE A 255 -4.22 40.57 18.49
C PHE A 255 -5.57 39.80 18.67
N LEU A 256 -5.37 38.52 19.06
CA LEU A 256 -5.96 37.75 20.19
C LEU A 256 -7.46 37.33 20.18
N GLN A 257 -7.64 36.01 19.97
CA GLN A 257 -8.46 34.97 20.68
C GLN A 257 -9.53 35.35 21.74
N PRO A 258 -10.42 34.42 22.20
CA PRO A 258 -10.75 33.04 21.76
C PRO A 258 -12.28 32.71 21.71
N PHE A 259 -12.60 31.45 21.35
CA PHE A 259 -13.72 30.58 21.80
C PHE A 259 -14.61 29.92 20.73
N SER A 260 -14.46 28.59 20.67
CA SER A 260 -15.48 27.53 20.55
C SER A 260 -16.44 27.53 19.36
N TYR A 261 -16.36 26.49 18.51
CA TYR A 261 -17.30 25.36 18.59
C TYR A 261 -16.79 24.16 17.79
N PHE A 262 -16.81 23.01 18.45
CA PHE A 262 -16.39 21.70 17.98
C PHE A 262 -17.66 20.83 17.96
N GLN A 263 -17.93 20.11 16.87
CA GLN A 263 -18.83 18.94 16.87
C GLN A 263 -18.37 18.00 15.75
N ARG A 264 -17.43 17.09 16.02
CA ARG A 264 -17.67 15.67 16.40
C ARG A 264 -18.76 14.99 15.58
N ARG A 265 -18.36 14.17 14.60
CA ARG A 265 -19.04 12.90 14.31
C ARG A 265 -18.19 11.78 14.90
N THR A 266 -18.66 11.24 16.01
CA THR A 266 -18.06 10.16 16.77
C THR A 266 -18.31 8.82 16.08
N PHE A 267 -17.22 8.07 15.87
CA PHE A 267 -17.24 6.62 15.83
C PHE A 267 -17.90 6.09 17.11
N SER A 268 -18.84 5.17 16.94
CA SER A 268 -19.34 4.36 18.05
C SER A 268 -18.27 3.32 18.37
N SER A 269 -17.44 3.62 19.38
CA SER A 269 -16.65 2.65 20.12
C SER A 269 -16.77 3.05 21.59
N THR A 270 -17.14 2.08 22.42
CA THR A 270 -17.12 2.20 23.88
C THR A 270 -15.67 2.37 24.35
N HIS A 271 -15.15 3.60 24.33
CA HIS A 271 -13.81 3.93 24.82
C HIS A 271 -13.88 4.98 25.92
N ASN A 272 -13.24 4.64 27.05
CA ASN A 272 -13.16 5.48 28.23
C ASN A 272 -12.30 6.73 27.90
N PRO A 273 -12.83 7.96 27.94
CA PRO A 273 -12.13 9.19 27.54
C PRO A 273 -10.83 9.48 28.32
N GLN A 274 -10.64 8.83 29.47
CA GLN A 274 -9.43 8.96 30.29
C GLN A 274 -8.25 8.11 29.77
N SER A 275 -8.52 6.97 29.13
CA SER A 275 -7.47 6.07 28.59
C SER A 275 -6.70 6.71 27.43
N GLY A 276 -7.40 7.45 26.56
CA GLY A 276 -6.80 8.20 25.46
C GLY A 276 -5.90 9.35 25.93
N LYS A 277 -6.29 10.04 27.02
CA LYS A 277 -5.44 11.11 27.60
C LYS A 277 -4.12 10.58 28.17
N LEU A 278 -4.13 9.38 28.76
CA LEU A 278 -2.92 8.74 29.28
C LEU A 278 -1.97 8.35 28.14
N ALA A 279 -2.47 7.70 27.09
CA ALA A 279 -1.68 7.35 25.92
C ALA A 279 -1.10 8.58 25.19
N ALA A 280 -1.87 9.67 25.10
CA ALA A 280 -1.43 10.93 24.51
C ALA A 280 -0.29 11.61 25.30
N ASN A 281 -0.24 11.41 26.63
CA ASN A 281 0.83 11.93 27.49
C ASN A 281 2.10 11.06 27.38
N MET A 282 1.95 9.73 27.39
CA MET A 282 3.06 8.77 27.28
C MET A 282 3.75 8.87 25.91
N SER A 283 2.98 8.95 24.83
CA SER A 283 3.51 9.20 23.48
C SER A 283 4.21 10.56 23.36
N ALA A 284 3.74 11.59 24.06
CA ALA A 284 4.41 12.89 24.12
C ALA A 284 5.75 12.81 24.85
N GLN A 285 5.82 12.03 25.93
CA GLN A 285 7.06 11.80 26.68
C GLN A 285 8.08 11.04 25.84
N ILE A 286 7.69 9.93 25.20
CA ILE A 286 8.55 9.18 24.27
C ILE A 286 9.08 10.11 23.17
N LEU A 287 8.21 10.89 22.53
CA LEU A 287 8.65 11.79 21.47
C LEU A 287 9.62 12.85 22.00
N THR A 288 9.38 13.36 23.21
CA THR A 288 10.29 14.31 23.86
C THR A 288 11.65 13.67 24.12
N ASP A 289 11.69 12.45 24.64
CA ASP A 289 12.94 11.72 24.92
C ASP A 289 13.69 11.36 23.62
N LEU A 290 12.97 10.98 22.56
CA LEU A 290 13.54 10.74 21.22
C LEU A 290 14.12 12.01 20.60
N ILE A 291 13.39 13.12 20.63
CA ILE A 291 13.85 14.42 20.11
C ILE A 291 15.04 14.93 20.92
N ASN A 292 15.05 14.72 22.23
CA ASN A 292 16.16 15.11 23.09
C ASN A 292 17.44 14.31 22.78
N ASN A 293 17.33 13.09 22.23
CA ASN A 293 18.45 12.32 21.69
C ASN A 293 18.70 12.58 20.19
N SER A 294 18.62 13.84 19.77
CA SER A 294 18.79 14.27 18.36
C SER A 294 20.16 13.98 17.73
N ASN A 295 21.15 13.53 18.51
CA ASN A 295 22.45 13.11 17.97
C ASN A 295 22.36 11.74 17.31
N VAL A 296 21.58 10.84 17.88
CA VAL A 296 21.40 9.45 17.40
C VAL A 296 20.10 9.32 16.61
N VAL A 297 19.04 9.97 17.05
CA VAL A 297 17.70 9.83 16.45
C VAL A 297 17.46 10.92 15.41
N ARG A 298 16.93 10.56 14.24
CA ARG A 298 16.42 11.49 13.23
C ARG A 298 14.97 11.14 12.91
N ILE A 299 14.10 12.16 12.89
CA ILE A 299 12.67 12.02 12.63
C ILE A 299 12.26 13.12 11.66
N LYS A 300 11.66 12.74 10.53
CA LYS A 300 11.19 13.70 9.51
C LYS A 300 9.87 14.36 9.90
N ASP A 301 8.91 13.56 10.38
CA ASP A 301 7.59 14.02 10.83
C ASP A 301 7.34 13.62 12.29
N PRO A 302 7.79 14.43 13.26
CA PRO A 302 7.58 14.14 14.68
C PRO A 302 6.10 14.01 15.09
N ILE A 303 5.20 14.70 14.39
CA ILE A 303 3.77 14.65 14.69
C ILE A 303 3.21 13.30 14.24
N GLY A 304 3.53 12.87 13.02
CA GLY A 304 3.18 11.56 12.50
C GLY A 304 3.71 10.42 13.38
N VAL A 305 4.99 10.47 13.78
CA VAL A 305 5.59 9.50 14.71
C VAL A 305 4.82 9.43 16.02
N ARG A 306 4.51 10.58 16.62
CA ARG A 306 3.73 10.62 17.87
C ARG A 306 2.36 9.99 17.70
N THR A 307 1.64 10.30 16.64
CA THR A 307 0.31 9.73 16.37
C THR A 307 0.37 8.22 16.19
N LYS A 308 1.41 7.70 15.51
CA LYS A 308 1.64 6.26 15.36
C LYS A 308 1.94 5.58 16.70
N ILE A 309 2.86 6.14 17.50
CA ILE A 309 3.19 5.62 18.84
C ILE A 309 1.96 5.64 19.74
N GLU A 310 1.17 6.73 19.74
CA GLU A 310 -0.08 6.82 20.47
C GLU A 310 -1.08 5.73 20.04
N GLY A 311 -1.22 5.51 18.73
CA GLY A 311 -2.07 4.46 18.18
C GLY A 311 -1.65 3.06 18.64
N ILE A 312 -0.35 2.76 18.64
CA ILE A 312 0.21 1.50 19.14
C ILE A 312 -0.08 1.32 20.63
N ILE A 313 0.17 2.35 21.46
CA ILE A 313 -0.08 2.31 22.91
C ILE A 313 -1.58 2.10 23.19
N GLN A 314 -2.46 2.81 22.47
CA GLN A 314 -3.91 2.68 22.65
C GLN A 314 -4.43 1.30 22.23
N ALA A 315 -3.89 0.71 21.17
CA ALA A 315 -4.29 -0.62 20.70
C ALA A 315 -3.82 -1.74 21.65
N GLY A 316 -2.68 -1.54 22.30
CA GLY A 316 -2.11 -2.46 23.29
C GLY A 316 -1.49 -3.73 22.69
N PHE A 317 -0.89 -4.56 23.54
CA PHE A 317 -0.11 -5.73 23.12
C PHE A 317 -0.92 -6.76 22.31
N ALA A 318 -2.23 -6.89 22.55
CA ALA A 318 -3.08 -7.84 21.84
C ALA A 318 -3.26 -7.52 20.35
N LYS A 319 -2.96 -6.28 19.93
CA LYS A 319 -3.09 -5.80 18.55
C LYS A 319 -1.75 -5.54 17.88
N LEU A 320 -0.65 -5.67 18.60
CA LEU A 320 0.70 -5.45 18.10
C LEU A 320 1.25 -6.72 17.43
N LEU A 321 1.99 -6.51 16.34
CA LEU A 321 2.88 -7.43 15.63
C LEU A 321 4.25 -6.75 15.51
N VAL A 322 5.33 -7.48 15.75
CA VAL A 322 6.68 -6.99 15.48
C VAL A 322 7.24 -7.72 14.27
N ILE A 323 7.79 -6.97 13.32
CA ILE A 323 8.48 -7.51 12.14
C ILE A 323 9.89 -6.92 12.13
N THR A 324 10.91 -7.76 12.05
CA THR A 324 12.31 -7.31 12.15
C THR A 324 13.24 -8.07 11.22
N ASP A 325 14.24 -7.40 10.66
CA ASP A 325 15.43 -8.10 10.17
C ASP A 325 16.33 -8.53 11.34
N PHE A 326 17.31 -9.38 11.07
CA PHE A 326 18.30 -9.83 12.02
C PHE A 326 19.65 -9.17 11.81
N ASP A 327 20.31 -9.42 10.68
CA ASP A 327 21.66 -8.94 10.42
C ASP A 327 21.68 -7.41 10.42
N TYR A 328 22.53 -6.80 11.26
CA TYR A 328 22.66 -5.35 11.43
C TYR A 328 21.40 -4.59 11.90
N THR A 329 20.32 -5.30 12.18
CA THR A 329 19.11 -4.80 12.83
C THR A 329 19.01 -5.31 14.28
N LEU A 330 18.78 -6.61 14.51
CA LEU A 330 18.87 -7.22 15.84
C LEU A 330 20.33 -7.45 16.26
N SER A 331 21.19 -7.80 15.31
CA SER A 331 22.62 -7.90 15.50
C SER A 331 23.31 -6.54 15.32
N ARG A 332 24.45 -6.37 15.99
CA ARG A 332 25.27 -5.18 15.90
C ARG A 332 25.93 -5.08 14.55
N HIS A 333 26.10 -3.85 14.10
CA HIS A 333 27.01 -3.55 12.99
C HIS A 333 28.46 -3.43 13.46
N SER A 334 28.69 -2.91 14.66
CA SER A 334 30.04 -2.78 15.21
C SER A 334 30.07 -2.88 16.74
N LYS A 335 31.23 -3.28 17.26
CA LYS A 335 31.55 -3.28 18.67
C LYS A 335 32.98 -2.78 18.87
N ASP A 336 33.15 -1.77 19.74
CA ASP A 336 34.45 -1.17 20.05
C ASP A 336 35.24 -0.73 18.79
N GLY A 337 34.52 -0.19 17.79
CA GLY A 337 35.10 0.26 16.51
C GLY A 337 35.45 -0.85 15.52
N LYS A 338 35.21 -2.13 15.87
CA LYS A 338 35.40 -3.27 14.95
C LYS A 338 34.06 -3.70 14.34
N PRO A 339 34.03 -4.06 13.05
CA PRO A 339 32.82 -4.55 12.40
C PRO A 339 32.41 -5.92 12.97
N CYS A 340 31.12 -6.08 13.22
CA CYS A 340 30.51 -7.35 13.56
C CYS A 340 30.14 -8.12 12.27
N GLY A 341 30.15 -9.44 12.37
CA GLY A 341 29.78 -10.32 11.26
C GLY A 341 28.28 -10.38 11.03
N THR A 342 27.90 -10.84 9.85
CA THR A 342 26.54 -11.31 9.55
C THR A 342 26.42 -12.81 9.77
N THR A 343 25.20 -13.34 9.74
CA THR A 343 24.91 -14.77 9.83
C THR A 343 25.63 -15.59 8.76
N HIS A 344 25.71 -15.09 7.52
CA HIS A 344 26.48 -15.73 6.46
C HIS A 344 28.00 -15.56 6.65
N GLY A 345 28.41 -14.44 7.25
CA GLY A 345 29.81 -14.11 7.52
C GLY A 345 30.53 -15.09 8.45
N ILE A 346 29.83 -15.99 9.15
CA ILE A 346 30.47 -17.02 9.98
C ILE A 346 31.38 -17.95 9.17
N PHE A 347 31.02 -18.23 7.91
CA PHE A 347 31.80 -19.09 7.02
C PHE A 347 33.08 -18.40 6.53
N GLU A 348 33.08 -17.08 6.52
CA GLU A 348 34.27 -16.30 6.20
C GLU A 348 35.19 -16.17 7.41
N GLN A 349 34.62 -15.94 8.61
CA GLN A 349 35.42 -15.67 9.80
C GLN A 349 36.06 -16.92 10.43
N ALA A 350 35.43 -18.09 10.30
CA ALA A 350 35.85 -19.31 10.97
C ALA A 350 36.96 -20.10 10.24
N TYR A 351 37.83 -19.39 9.49
CA TYR A 351 38.92 -20.00 8.73
C TYR A 351 39.93 -20.69 9.66
N ASN A 352 39.86 -22.02 9.74
CA ASN A 352 40.80 -22.86 10.49
C ASN A 352 41.91 -23.47 9.61
N GLY A 353 42.23 -22.87 8.45
CA GLY A 353 43.33 -23.33 7.59
C GLY A 353 43.05 -24.57 6.72
N THR A 354 41.97 -25.31 6.98
CA THR A 354 41.65 -26.58 6.30
C THR A 354 40.82 -26.44 5.02
N ARG A 355 40.33 -25.23 4.69
CA ARG A 355 39.43 -24.95 3.56
C ARG A 355 39.75 -23.61 2.88
N GLU A 356 41.01 -23.45 2.46
CA GLU A 356 41.53 -22.21 1.86
C GLU A 356 40.80 -21.84 0.56
N ASP A 357 40.59 -22.81 -0.32
CA ASP A 357 39.90 -22.59 -1.61
C ASP A 357 38.46 -22.10 -1.41
N PHE A 358 37.71 -22.75 -0.51
CA PHE A 358 36.34 -22.34 -0.16
C PHE A 358 36.28 -20.91 0.38
N HIS A 359 37.18 -20.56 1.30
CA HIS A 359 37.21 -19.24 1.88
C HIS A 359 37.56 -18.17 0.83
N ALA A 360 38.55 -18.44 -0.02
CA ALA A 360 38.93 -17.54 -1.10
C ALA A 360 37.79 -17.30 -2.11
N GLU A 361 37.03 -18.35 -2.45
CA GLU A 361 35.88 -18.24 -3.33
C GLU A 361 34.73 -17.43 -2.71
N LEU A 362 34.39 -17.66 -1.44
CA LEU A 362 33.37 -16.85 -0.75
C LEU A 362 33.76 -15.39 -0.66
N LEU A 363 35.01 -15.09 -0.32
CA LEU A 363 35.51 -13.72 -0.24
C LEU A 363 35.43 -13.05 -1.62
N LYS A 364 35.79 -13.75 -2.69
CA LYS A 364 35.69 -13.26 -4.07
C LYS A 364 34.25 -12.96 -4.47
N LEU A 365 33.31 -13.83 -4.14
CA LEU A 365 31.88 -13.58 -4.38
C LEU A 365 31.43 -12.34 -3.62
N ARG A 366 31.72 -12.28 -2.32
CA ARG A 366 31.36 -11.13 -1.49
C ARG A 366 31.90 -9.81 -2.05
N THR A 367 33.19 -9.72 -2.37
CA THR A 367 33.76 -8.49 -2.92
C THR A 367 33.06 -8.07 -4.21
N MET A 368 32.79 -9.01 -5.11
CA MET A 368 32.13 -8.71 -6.39
C MET A 368 30.68 -8.23 -6.22
N TYR A 369 29.90 -8.91 -5.38
CA TYR A 369 28.46 -8.64 -5.28
C TYR A 369 28.14 -7.51 -4.31
N LEU A 370 28.98 -7.23 -3.33
CA LEU A 370 28.78 -6.11 -2.39
C LEU A 370 28.90 -4.76 -3.10
N ASP A 371 29.80 -4.65 -4.09
CA ASP A 371 29.89 -3.47 -4.96
C ASP A 371 28.61 -3.26 -5.78
N ILE A 372 27.94 -4.35 -6.18
CA ILE A 372 26.68 -4.31 -6.93
C ILE A 372 25.51 -3.96 -6.00
N GLU A 373 25.43 -4.60 -4.84
CA GLU A 373 24.39 -4.38 -3.83
C GLU A 373 24.32 -2.91 -3.42
N TYR A 374 25.47 -2.30 -3.12
CA TYR A 374 25.58 -0.90 -2.72
C TYR A 374 25.79 0.07 -3.88
N SER A 375 25.76 -0.39 -5.13
CA SER A 375 25.92 0.47 -6.30
C SER A 375 24.87 1.60 -6.30
N PRO A 376 25.27 2.88 -6.35
CA PRO A 376 24.33 4.00 -6.39
C PRO A 376 23.73 4.22 -7.78
N THR A 377 24.28 3.59 -8.83
CA THR A 377 23.89 3.79 -10.23
C THR A 377 22.92 2.73 -10.74
N MET A 378 22.93 1.52 -10.16
CA MET A 378 22.04 0.44 -10.58
C MET A 378 20.67 0.52 -9.90
N SER A 379 19.62 0.27 -10.67
CA SER A 379 18.26 0.13 -10.14
C SER A 379 18.10 -1.15 -9.33
N ILE A 380 17.07 -1.22 -8.46
CA ILE A 380 16.77 -2.43 -7.69
C ILE A 380 16.47 -3.61 -8.63
N ALA A 381 15.72 -3.37 -9.71
CA ALA A 381 15.37 -4.40 -10.70
C ALA A 381 16.62 -5.02 -11.37
N GLU A 382 17.63 -4.22 -11.67
CA GLU A 382 18.90 -4.71 -12.23
C GLU A 382 19.73 -5.47 -11.20
N LYS A 383 19.63 -5.11 -9.91
CA LYS A 383 20.39 -5.77 -8.82
C LYS A 383 19.83 -7.15 -8.45
N ILE A 384 18.51 -7.33 -8.50
CA ILE A 384 17.83 -8.59 -8.13
C ILE A 384 18.52 -9.84 -8.73
N PRO A 385 18.73 -9.97 -10.06
CA PRO A 385 19.32 -11.17 -10.64
C PRO A 385 20.77 -11.42 -10.18
N TYR A 386 21.52 -10.36 -9.84
CA TYR A 386 22.87 -10.52 -9.29
C TYR A 386 22.83 -11.00 -7.83
N MET A 387 21.89 -10.52 -7.03
CA MET A 387 21.71 -10.99 -5.64
C MET A 387 21.26 -12.45 -5.60
N GLU A 388 20.36 -12.86 -6.50
CA GLU A 388 19.97 -14.26 -6.65
C GLU A 388 21.19 -15.13 -7.01
N GLN A 389 21.98 -14.71 -8.00
CA GLN A 389 23.20 -15.42 -8.37
C GLN A 389 24.23 -15.50 -7.25
N TRP A 390 24.38 -14.42 -6.47
CA TRP A 390 25.30 -14.40 -5.34
C TRP A 390 24.90 -15.46 -4.31
N TRP A 391 23.66 -15.40 -3.82
CA TRP A 391 23.21 -16.32 -2.78
C TRP A 391 23.15 -17.76 -3.26
N GLN A 392 22.71 -18.02 -4.49
CA GLN A 392 22.71 -19.37 -5.07
C GLN A 392 24.13 -19.96 -5.13
N ARG A 393 25.14 -19.16 -5.53
CA ARG A 393 26.52 -19.61 -5.56
C ARG A 393 27.08 -19.83 -4.16
N SER A 394 26.85 -18.90 -3.24
CA SER A 394 27.31 -19.03 -1.86
C SER A 394 26.72 -20.27 -1.18
N HIS A 395 25.41 -20.50 -1.30
CA HIS A 395 24.74 -21.68 -0.76
C HIS A 395 25.24 -22.98 -1.40
N LYS A 396 25.45 -22.98 -2.73
CA LYS A 396 26.00 -24.14 -3.44
C LYS A 396 27.40 -24.50 -2.92
N LEU A 397 28.27 -23.51 -2.71
CA LEU A 397 29.60 -23.73 -2.15
C LEU A 397 29.55 -24.34 -0.74
N ILE A 398 28.62 -23.89 0.10
CA ILE A 398 28.43 -24.46 1.45
C ILE A 398 28.02 -25.94 1.36
N VAL A 399 27.06 -26.28 0.49
CA VAL A 399 26.60 -27.67 0.29
C VAL A 399 27.72 -28.55 -0.28
N GLU A 400 28.45 -28.10 -1.30
CA GLU A 400 29.54 -28.85 -1.92
C GLU A 400 30.68 -29.15 -0.94
N ASN A 401 30.88 -28.27 0.04
CA ASN A 401 31.88 -28.43 1.11
C ASN A 401 31.38 -29.26 2.31
N LYS A 402 30.15 -29.79 2.28
CA LYS A 402 29.61 -30.76 3.26
C LYS A 402 29.84 -30.35 4.71
N PHE A 403 29.40 -29.15 5.09
CA PHE A 403 29.51 -28.70 6.47
C PHE A 403 28.57 -29.49 7.40
N HIS A 404 29.11 -30.01 8.49
CA HIS A 404 28.32 -30.65 9.53
C HIS A 404 27.73 -29.58 10.47
N GLU A 405 26.51 -29.80 10.97
CA GLU A 405 25.81 -28.91 11.91
C GLU A 405 26.67 -28.47 13.11
N ASN A 406 27.32 -29.41 13.80
CA ASN A 406 28.26 -29.13 14.89
C ASN A 406 29.41 -28.19 14.50
N THR A 407 29.94 -28.29 13.28
CA THR A 407 30.97 -27.37 12.77
C THR A 407 30.40 -25.96 12.62
N ILE A 408 29.18 -25.84 12.09
CA ILE A 408 28.49 -24.56 11.94
C ILE A 408 28.22 -23.94 13.32
N LYS A 409 27.74 -24.72 14.28
CA LYS A 409 27.54 -24.28 15.68
C LYS A 409 28.84 -23.76 16.30
N GLU A 410 29.96 -24.43 16.05
CA GLU A 410 31.28 -24.00 16.52
C GLU A 410 31.73 -22.70 15.83
N TYR A 411 31.49 -22.57 14.53
CA TYR A 411 31.76 -21.34 13.79
C TYR A 411 30.93 -20.18 14.33
N THR A 412 29.66 -20.40 14.66
CA THR A 412 28.81 -19.39 15.29
C THR A 412 29.38 -18.93 16.63
N LYS A 413 29.87 -19.84 17.49
CA LYS A 413 30.49 -19.48 18.77
C LYS A 413 31.76 -18.64 18.62
N GLN A 414 32.53 -18.89 17.57
CA GLN A 414 33.78 -18.18 17.28
C GLN A 414 33.56 -16.88 16.50
N SER A 415 32.37 -16.71 15.92
CA SER A 415 32.03 -15.54 15.09
C SER A 415 31.94 -14.25 15.91
N SER A 416 32.03 -13.12 15.22
CA SER A 416 31.79 -11.79 15.79
C SER A 416 30.32 -11.34 15.75
N VAL A 417 29.38 -12.26 15.46
CA VAL A 417 27.95 -11.96 15.43
C VAL A 417 27.44 -11.76 16.86
N LEU A 418 27.02 -10.55 17.17
CA LEU A 418 26.57 -10.15 18.51
C LEU A 418 25.25 -9.41 18.42
N LEU A 419 24.31 -9.69 19.33
CA LEU A 419 23.09 -8.91 19.46
C LEU A 419 23.39 -7.48 19.92
N ARG A 420 22.54 -6.53 19.52
CA ARG A 420 22.55 -5.16 20.03
C ARG A 420 22.35 -5.13 21.55
N ASP A 421 22.82 -4.06 22.19
CA ASP A 421 22.52 -3.86 23.61
C ASP A 421 21.01 -3.84 23.84
N ASN A 422 20.59 -4.48 24.92
CA ASN A 422 19.17 -4.65 25.30
C ASN A 422 18.30 -5.43 24.31
N ALA A 423 18.86 -6.03 23.25
CA ALA A 423 18.11 -6.92 22.38
C ALA A 423 17.59 -8.18 23.10
N PRO A 424 18.35 -8.86 23.99
CA PRO A 424 17.81 -9.97 24.79
C PRO A 424 16.63 -9.53 25.67
N GLU A 425 16.69 -8.35 26.27
CA GLU A 425 15.61 -7.80 27.09
C GLU A 425 14.37 -7.52 26.24
N PHE A 426 14.53 -6.84 25.11
CA PHE A 426 13.46 -6.60 24.15
C PHE A 426 12.76 -7.89 23.71
N LEU A 427 13.52 -8.89 23.27
CA LEU A 427 12.99 -10.17 22.82
C LEU A 427 12.25 -10.92 23.94
N ASN A 428 12.78 -10.89 25.17
CA ASN A 428 12.11 -11.48 26.33
C ASN A 428 10.81 -10.75 26.67
N THR A 429 10.78 -9.42 26.62
CA THR A 429 9.58 -8.62 26.88
C THR A 429 8.50 -8.88 25.83
N VAL A 430 8.87 -9.00 24.55
CA VAL A 430 7.97 -9.39 23.45
C VAL A 430 7.34 -10.77 23.73
N ASP A 431 8.16 -11.74 24.13
CA ASP A 431 7.72 -13.11 24.44
C ASP A 431 6.78 -13.18 25.64
N GLN A 432 7.12 -12.48 26.73
CA GLN A 432 6.31 -12.42 27.96
C GLN A 432 4.89 -11.88 27.70
N HIS A 433 4.75 -10.95 26.76
CA HIS A 433 3.46 -10.36 26.38
C HIS A 433 2.74 -11.13 25.26
N ASN A 434 3.28 -12.26 24.79
CA ASN A 434 2.76 -13.04 23.68
C ASN A 434 2.49 -12.19 22.42
N VAL A 435 3.39 -11.24 22.15
CA VAL A 435 3.37 -10.45 20.92
C VAL A 435 4.06 -11.28 19.84
N PRO A 436 3.39 -11.61 18.72
CA PRO A 436 4.03 -12.33 17.63
C PRO A 436 5.21 -11.52 17.08
N LEU A 437 6.34 -12.20 16.92
CA LEU A 437 7.57 -11.64 16.39
C LEU A 437 7.92 -12.37 15.11
N VAL A 438 7.87 -11.67 13.98
CA VAL A 438 8.30 -12.21 12.68
C VAL A 438 9.69 -11.69 12.39
N LEU A 439 10.66 -12.59 12.35
CA LEU A 439 12.01 -12.27 11.90
C LEU A 439 12.09 -12.61 10.42
N PHE A 440 12.29 -11.60 9.56
CA PHE A 440 12.35 -11.78 8.12
C PHE A 440 13.74 -11.39 7.59
N SER A 441 14.61 -12.40 7.48
CA SER A 441 16.03 -12.20 7.19
C SER A 441 16.50 -12.91 5.93
N ALA A 442 17.27 -12.20 5.12
CA ALA A 442 18.00 -12.75 3.97
C ALA A 442 19.22 -13.61 4.38
N GLY A 443 19.56 -13.61 5.67
CA GLY A 443 20.65 -14.39 6.23
C GLY A 443 20.36 -15.89 6.34
N LEU A 444 21.04 -16.53 7.28
CA LEU A 444 20.94 -17.97 7.56
C LEU A 444 20.15 -18.26 8.83
N GLY A 445 18.95 -18.81 8.69
CA GLY A 445 18.03 -18.98 9.81
C GLY A 445 18.53 -19.90 10.93
N ASN A 446 19.20 -21.01 10.61
CA ASN A 446 19.76 -21.89 11.65
C ASN A 446 20.86 -21.18 12.46
N VAL A 447 21.65 -20.31 11.80
CA VAL A 447 22.69 -19.53 12.49
C VAL A 447 22.04 -18.52 13.43
N ILE A 448 20.94 -17.90 13.03
CA ILE A 448 20.14 -17.01 13.88
C ILE A 448 19.69 -17.76 15.14
N GLU A 449 19.12 -18.95 15.00
CA GLU A 449 18.72 -19.79 16.13
C GLU A 449 19.92 -20.06 17.05
N TYR A 450 21.07 -20.46 16.51
CA TYR A 450 22.28 -20.71 17.32
C TYR A 450 22.78 -19.46 18.03
N VAL A 451 22.72 -18.28 17.41
CA VAL A 451 23.11 -17.01 18.06
C VAL A 451 22.15 -16.68 19.21
N LEU A 452 20.83 -16.84 18.99
CA LEU A 452 19.82 -16.60 20.02
C LEU A 452 19.97 -17.57 21.19
N GLU A 453 20.17 -18.87 20.92
CA GLU A 453 20.43 -19.87 21.96
C GLU A 453 21.70 -19.54 22.76
N GLN A 454 22.78 -19.12 22.11
CA GLN A 454 24.03 -18.80 22.78
C GLN A 454 23.93 -17.54 23.66
N GLN A 455 23.20 -16.52 23.22
CA GLN A 455 23.16 -15.22 23.91
C GLN A 455 21.97 -15.07 24.87
N MET A 456 20.90 -15.84 24.67
CA MET A 456 19.70 -15.79 25.51
C MET A 456 19.43 -17.10 26.27
N GLY A 457 20.12 -18.20 25.93
CA GLY A 457 19.89 -19.53 26.49
C GLY A 457 18.70 -20.27 25.88
N THR A 458 17.70 -19.56 25.36
CA THR A 458 16.53 -20.13 24.68
C THR A 458 16.04 -19.21 23.57
N VAL A 459 15.53 -19.78 22.48
CA VAL A 459 14.83 -19.03 21.43
C VAL A 459 13.43 -18.62 21.94
N PRO A 460 13.00 -17.36 21.76
CA PRO A 460 11.66 -16.91 22.13
C PRO A 460 10.56 -17.74 21.45
N LYS A 461 9.48 -18.08 22.16
CA LYS A 461 8.39 -18.92 21.60
C LYS A 461 7.50 -18.16 20.63
N SER A 462 7.41 -16.86 20.82
CA SER A 462 6.69 -15.91 19.96
C SER A 462 7.41 -15.61 18.65
N LEU A 463 8.67 -16.04 18.51
CA LEU A 463 9.48 -15.82 17.31
C LEU A 463 9.12 -16.81 16.19
N HIS A 464 8.86 -16.26 15.02
CA HIS A 464 8.69 -16.98 13.77
C HIS A 464 9.76 -16.50 12.77
N ILE A 465 10.64 -17.41 12.35
CA ILE A 465 11.79 -17.09 11.49
C ILE A 465 11.44 -17.39 10.03
N LEU A 466 11.51 -16.35 9.19
CA LEU A 466 11.46 -16.41 7.73
C LEU A 466 12.86 -16.11 7.20
N SER A 467 13.62 -17.15 6.90
CA SER A 467 15.01 -17.02 6.46
C SER A 467 15.46 -18.22 5.62
N ASN A 468 16.70 -18.19 5.10
CA ASN A 468 17.27 -19.32 4.38
C ASN A 468 17.69 -20.41 5.39
N MET A 469 16.91 -21.48 5.47
CA MET A 469 17.16 -22.60 6.37
C MET A 469 18.00 -23.67 5.69
N MET A 470 19.15 -24.01 6.26
CA MET A 470 19.94 -25.19 5.92
C MET A 470 19.19 -26.46 6.31
N GLN A 471 19.13 -27.39 5.36
CA GLN A 471 18.56 -28.72 5.53
C GLN A 471 19.70 -29.72 5.70
N TYR A 472 19.60 -30.53 6.76
CA TYR A 472 20.60 -31.52 7.11
C TYR A 472 20.12 -32.93 6.75
N ASP A 473 21.05 -33.79 6.36
CA ASP A 473 20.79 -35.23 6.23
C ASP A 473 20.84 -35.96 7.58
N GLU A 474 20.66 -37.28 7.56
CA GLU A 474 20.70 -38.13 8.77
C GLU A 474 22.07 -38.11 9.47
N GLU A 475 23.15 -37.77 8.75
CA GLU A 475 24.50 -37.64 9.28
C GLU A 475 24.80 -36.23 9.81
N GLY A 476 23.84 -35.30 9.74
CA GLY A 476 23.99 -33.93 10.20
C GLY A 476 24.77 -33.03 9.24
N ILE A 477 24.89 -33.42 7.96
CA ILE A 477 25.59 -32.67 6.92
C ILE A 477 24.58 -31.78 6.16
N CYS A 478 24.94 -30.53 5.92
CA CYS A 478 24.14 -29.59 5.14
C CYS A 478 24.09 -30.03 3.66
N VAL A 479 22.90 -30.37 3.18
CA VAL A 479 22.68 -30.90 1.82
C VAL A 479 21.91 -29.96 0.90
N SER A 480 21.12 -29.03 1.46
CA SER A 480 20.36 -28.05 0.68
C SER A 480 19.90 -26.89 1.55
N PHE A 481 19.29 -25.88 0.92
CA PHE A 481 18.66 -24.74 1.58
C PHE A 481 17.15 -24.72 1.26
N SER A 482 16.36 -24.14 2.14
CA SER A 482 14.90 -24.01 1.96
C SER A 482 14.54 -23.07 0.80
N ASP A 483 13.46 -23.41 0.10
CA ASP A 483 12.85 -22.57 -0.92
C ASP A 483 11.63 -21.79 -0.39
N PRO A 484 11.38 -20.54 -0.81
CA PRO A 484 12.15 -19.79 -1.80
C PRO A 484 13.41 -19.18 -1.19
N LEU A 485 14.42 -18.96 -2.03
CA LEU A 485 15.60 -18.17 -1.66
C LEU A 485 15.18 -16.76 -1.22
N ILE A 486 15.65 -16.30 -0.07
CA ILE A 486 15.43 -14.95 0.45
C ILE A 486 16.73 -14.15 0.33
N HIS A 487 16.67 -12.97 -0.26
CA HIS A 487 17.77 -12.02 -0.41
C HIS A 487 17.30 -10.58 -0.14
N THR A 488 18.22 -9.62 -0.11
CA THR A 488 17.97 -8.22 0.30
C THR A 488 16.80 -7.52 -0.41
N PHE A 489 16.43 -7.94 -1.63
CA PHE A 489 15.43 -7.26 -2.47
C PHE A 489 14.16 -8.07 -2.73
N ASN A 490 14.03 -9.30 -2.19
CA ASN A 490 12.83 -10.12 -2.40
C ASN A 490 12.06 -10.45 -1.12
N LYS A 491 12.30 -9.68 -0.05
CA LYS A 491 11.54 -9.71 1.21
C LYS A 491 10.12 -9.15 1.03
N ASN A 492 9.27 -9.85 0.28
CA ASN A 492 7.94 -9.39 -0.09
C ASN A 492 6.87 -10.50 -0.01
N SER A 493 5.63 -10.18 -0.45
CA SER A 493 4.47 -11.08 -0.43
C SER A 493 4.73 -12.50 -0.94
N THR A 494 5.65 -12.72 -1.88
CA THR A 494 5.86 -14.02 -2.50
C THR A 494 6.39 -15.05 -1.51
N VAL A 495 7.21 -14.63 -0.54
CA VAL A 495 7.72 -15.49 0.53
C VAL A 495 6.60 -15.77 1.55
N VAL A 496 5.82 -14.74 1.87
CA VAL A 496 4.71 -14.79 2.84
C VAL A 496 3.57 -15.73 2.39
N LYS A 497 3.33 -15.88 1.08
CA LYS A 497 2.30 -16.78 0.54
C LYS A 497 2.45 -18.25 0.98
N LYS A 498 3.66 -18.74 1.24
CA LYS A 498 3.86 -20.12 1.74
C LYS A 498 3.47 -20.29 3.20
N GLU A 499 3.44 -19.19 3.96
CA GLU A 499 3.15 -19.14 5.40
C GLU A 499 1.76 -18.56 5.70
N GLU A 500 0.87 -18.55 4.70
CA GLU A 500 -0.50 -18.03 4.82
C GLU A 500 -1.25 -18.49 6.10
N PRO A 501 -1.15 -19.77 6.52
CA PRO A 501 -1.78 -20.23 7.75
C PRO A 501 -1.29 -19.53 9.03
N PHE A 502 -0.02 -19.10 9.07
CA PHE A 502 0.52 -18.32 10.19
C PHE A 502 0.00 -16.89 10.13
N PHE A 503 0.06 -16.24 8.96
CA PHE A 503 -0.41 -14.86 8.80
C PHE A 503 -1.92 -14.71 9.04
N HIS A 504 -2.72 -15.72 8.69
CA HIS A 504 -4.15 -15.77 9.05
C HIS A 504 -4.37 -15.86 10.58
N LYS A 505 -3.47 -16.49 11.35
CA LYS A 505 -3.60 -16.52 12.83
C LYS A 505 -3.29 -15.17 13.47
N ILE A 506 -2.49 -14.34 12.82
CA ILE A 506 -2.08 -13.02 13.30
C ILE A 506 -2.82 -11.87 12.57
N SER A 507 -3.81 -12.17 11.72
CA SER A 507 -4.58 -11.18 10.95
C SER A 507 -5.34 -10.16 11.80
N ASP A 508 -5.58 -10.48 13.07
CA ASP A 508 -6.24 -9.61 14.04
C ASP A 508 -5.31 -8.55 14.65
N ARG A 509 -4.00 -8.63 14.37
CA ARG A 509 -3.00 -7.63 14.75
C ARG A 509 -3.06 -6.48 13.76
N THR A 510 -3.47 -5.31 14.24
CA THR A 510 -3.71 -4.12 13.42
C THR A 510 -2.56 -3.11 13.49
N CYS A 511 -1.63 -3.30 14.44
CA CYS A 511 -0.51 -2.40 14.66
C CYS A 511 0.80 -3.14 14.41
N VAL A 512 1.71 -2.53 13.64
CA VAL A 512 2.99 -3.13 13.28
C VAL A 512 4.14 -2.24 13.71
N LEU A 513 5.10 -2.81 14.44
CA LEU A 513 6.42 -2.24 14.66
C LEU A 513 7.40 -2.94 13.72
N LEU A 514 7.87 -2.21 12.71
CA LEU A 514 8.81 -2.71 11.72
C LEU A 514 10.22 -2.20 12.02
N LEU A 515 11.19 -3.10 12.14
CA LEU A 515 12.60 -2.79 12.38
C LEU A 515 13.45 -3.31 11.22
N GLY A 516 14.30 -2.47 10.65
CA GLY A 516 15.21 -2.86 9.58
C GLY A 516 16.43 -1.95 9.50
N ASP A 517 17.44 -2.35 8.74
CA ASP A 517 18.65 -1.54 8.51
C ASP A 517 18.86 -1.24 7.03
N SER A 518 18.13 -1.89 6.13
CA SER A 518 18.19 -1.66 4.69
C SER A 518 16.91 -0.99 4.16
N LEU A 519 16.97 -0.44 2.95
CA LEU A 519 15.76 0.01 2.25
C LEU A 519 14.90 -1.17 1.72
N GLY A 520 15.45 -2.39 1.68
CA GLY A 520 14.68 -3.58 1.31
C GLY A 520 13.69 -4.00 2.40
N ASP A 521 13.95 -3.61 3.65
CA ASP A 521 13.17 -4.03 4.81
C ASP A 521 11.86 -3.25 4.98
N ILE A 522 11.71 -2.12 4.29
CA ILE A 522 10.52 -1.25 4.39
C ILE A 522 9.23 -2.00 4.01
N HIS A 523 9.34 -3.02 3.17
CA HIS A 523 8.24 -3.81 2.63
C HIS A 523 8.06 -5.18 3.32
N MET A 524 8.66 -5.40 4.50
CA MET A 524 8.45 -6.64 5.26
C MET A 524 7.03 -6.76 5.85
N ASP A 525 6.26 -5.67 5.87
CA ASP A 525 4.86 -5.62 6.31
C ASP A 525 3.87 -6.21 5.27
N VAL A 526 4.36 -6.57 4.08
CA VAL A 526 3.55 -7.13 3.00
C VAL A 526 3.05 -8.55 3.37
N GLY A 527 1.87 -8.59 4.00
CA GLY A 527 1.26 -9.83 4.50
C GLY A 527 0.19 -9.62 5.58
N VAL A 528 0.17 -8.44 6.20
CA VAL A 528 -0.81 -8.10 7.24
C VAL A 528 -2.07 -7.53 6.60
N GLU A 529 -3.20 -8.21 6.77
CA GLU A 529 -4.44 -7.93 6.02
C GLU A 529 -5.18 -6.65 6.48
N LYS A 530 -4.91 -6.14 7.69
CA LYS A 530 -5.70 -5.10 8.37
C LYS A 530 -4.84 -4.10 9.14
N GLU A 531 -3.80 -3.57 8.52
CA GLU A 531 -2.96 -2.57 9.17
C GLU A 531 -3.71 -1.25 9.36
N SER A 532 -3.79 -0.80 10.61
CA SER A 532 -4.28 0.53 10.96
C SER A 532 -3.11 1.48 11.26
N VAL A 533 -2.02 0.97 11.81
CA VAL A 533 -0.85 1.77 12.22
C VAL A 533 0.44 0.97 11.99
N VAL A 534 1.34 1.50 11.17
CA VAL A 534 2.70 0.94 10.97
C VAL A 534 3.73 1.99 11.40
N LEU A 535 4.59 1.63 12.34
CA LEU A 535 5.73 2.43 12.78
C LEU A 535 7.02 1.76 12.30
N ARG A 536 7.77 2.44 11.43
CA ARG A 536 9.01 1.94 10.84
C ARG A 536 10.23 2.57 11.50
N VAL A 537 11.11 1.75 12.05
CA VAL A 537 12.38 2.16 12.67
C VAL A 537 13.54 1.61 11.85
N GLY A 538 14.36 2.51 11.32
CA GLY A 538 15.49 2.19 10.46
C GLY A 538 16.82 2.40 11.17
N TYR A 539 17.68 1.36 11.20
CA TYR A 539 19.05 1.46 11.69
C TYR A 539 19.99 1.86 10.54
N LEU A 540 20.46 3.11 10.53
CA LEU A 540 21.45 3.55 9.56
C LEU A 540 22.85 3.37 10.15
N ASN A 541 23.52 2.29 9.76
CA ASN A 541 24.80 1.90 10.36
C ASN A 541 26.04 2.51 9.69
N PHE A 542 25.95 2.88 8.40
CA PHE A 542 27.07 3.42 7.60
C PHE A 542 26.55 4.29 6.46
N ASN A 543 27.46 4.94 5.70
CA ASN A 543 27.15 5.78 4.53
C ASN A 543 26.08 6.87 4.79
N PHE A 544 26.19 7.55 5.93
CA PHE A 544 25.24 8.57 6.36
C PHE A 544 24.98 9.65 5.29
N ASP A 545 26.04 10.12 4.63
CA ASP A 545 25.94 11.24 3.69
C ASP A 545 25.08 10.92 2.46
N SER A 546 25.06 9.67 2.00
CA SER A 546 24.34 9.26 0.78
C SER A 546 22.99 8.59 1.05
N LEU A 547 22.83 7.97 2.22
CA LEU A 547 21.64 7.19 2.56
C LEU A 547 20.66 7.93 3.47
N LEU A 548 21.11 8.89 4.27
CA LEU A 548 20.27 9.51 5.30
C LEU A 548 18.98 10.12 4.71
N GLU A 549 19.08 10.84 3.60
CA GLU A 549 17.90 11.46 2.96
C GLU A 549 16.88 10.40 2.50
N LYS A 550 17.36 9.29 1.94
CA LYS A 550 16.52 8.17 1.52
C LYS A 550 15.87 7.48 2.71
N TYR A 551 16.63 7.21 3.77
CA TYR A 551 16.11 6.59 4.99
C TYR A 551 15.06 7.48 5.65
N MET A 552 15.32 8.78 5.73
CA MET A 552 14.37 9.75 6.29
C MET A 552 13.10 9.92 5.45
N ALA A 553 13.11 9.53 4.18
CA ALA A 553 11.93 9.55 3.33
C ALA A 553 11.00 8.36 3.59
N GLU A 554 11.58 7.20 3.94
CA GLU A 554 10.85 5.93 4.02
C GLU A 554 10.61 5.42 5.45
N TYR A 555 11.55 5.67 6.37
CA TYR A 555 11.45 5.31 7.78
C TYR A 555 10.89 6.48 8.60
N ASP A 556 10.07 6.14 9.59
CA ASP A 556 9.48 7.10 10.52
C ASP A 556 10.53 7.61 11.52
N ILE A 557 11.36 6.70 12.02
CA ILE A 557 12.46 6.96 12.94
C ILE A 557 13.74 6.36 12.34
N VAL A 558 14.79 7.17 12.21
CA VAL A 558 16.11 6.72 11.74
C VAL A 558 17.11 6.83 12.88
N LEU A 559 17.80 5.73 13.19
CA LEU A 559 18.80 5.62 14.25
C LEU A 559 20.20 5.59 13.63
N LEU A 560 21.01 6.62 13.89
CA LEU A 560 22.34 6.77 13.31
C LEU A 560 23.38 6.07 14.18
N ASN A 561 23.96 4.99 13.65
CA ASN A 561 24.98 4.17 14.32
C ASN A 561 24.62 3.76 15.75
N ASP A 562 23.33 3.66 16.06
CA ASP A 562 22.87 3.21 17.36
C ASP A 562 23.16 1.71 17.48
N GLN A 563 23.88 1.27 18.52
CA GLN A 563 24.19 -0.14 18.78
C GLN A 563 23.27 -0.80 19.83
N THR A 564 22.11 -0.19 20.09
CA THR A 564 21.15 -0.58 21.12
C THR A 564 19.75 -0.90 20.55
N MET A 565 18.89 -1.48 21.40
CA MET A 565 17.45 -1.67 21.20
C MET A 565 16.62 -0.75 22.10
N ASP A 566 17.19 0.36 22.57
CA ASP A 566 16.57 1.24 23.56
C ASP A 566 15.28 1.88 23.06
N VAL A 567 15.24 2.31 21.80
CA VAL A 567 14.06 2.95 21.21
C VAL A 567 12.89 1.98 21.09
N PRO A 568 13.02 0.78 20.49
CA PRO A 568 11.96 -0.24 20.54
C PRO A 568 11.55 -0.61 21.97
N LEU A 569 12.51 -0.81 22.87
CA LEU A 569 12.25 -1.21 24.25
C LEU A 569 11.48 -0.12 25.03
N MET A 570 11.79 1.15 24.81
CA MET A 570 11.09 2.28 25.41
C MET A 570 9.61 2.31 25.02
N ILE A 571 9.28 2.01 23.76
CA ILE A 571 7.88 1.92 23.30
C ILE A 571 7.16 0.77 24.05
N PHE A 572 7.80 -0.39 24.20
CA PHE A 572 7.25 -1.53 24.93
C PHE A 572 7.03 -1.24 26.42
N ASN A 573 8.00 -0.60 27.08
CA ASN A 573 7.89 -0.24 28.49
C ASN A 573 6.71 0.70 28.76
N GLN A 574 6.48 1.66 27.87
CA GLN A 574 5.35 2.57 27.95
C GLN A 574 4.00 1.85 27.68
N MET A 575 3.97 0.89 26.76
CA MET A 575 2.77 0.03 26.60
C MET A 575 2.46 -0.79 27.86
N HIS A 576 3.50 -1.28 28.53
CA HIS A 576 3.39 -2.03 29.78
C HIS A 576 2.81 -1.17 30.92
N GLU A 577 3.36 0.04 31.12
CA GLU A 577 2.86 1.02 32.09
C GLU A 577 1.39 1.43 31.84
N HIS A 578 1.00 1.61 30.57
CA HIS A 578 -0.38 1.94 30.18
C HIS A 578 -1.34 0.78 30.51
N SER A 579 -0.91 -0.45 30.23
CA SER A 579 -1.67 -1.67 30.52
C SER A 579 -1.89 -1.86 32.03
N HIS A 580 -0.86 -1.64 32.84
CA HIS A 580 -0.96 -1.70 34.30
C HIS A 580 -1.87 -0.62 34.89
N SER A 581 -1.76 0.61 34.40
CA SER A 581 -2.58 1.74 34.86
C SER A 581 -4.07 1.56 34.55
N ASN A 582 -4.42 0.92 33.43
CA ASN A 582 -5.80 0.58 33.10
C ASN A 582 -6.34 -0.58 33.96
N ASN A 583 -5.51 -1.59 34.24
CA ASN A 583 -5.90 -2.74 35.06
C ASN A 583 -6.15 -2.35 36.53
N GLN A 584 -5.31 -1.51 37.13
CA GLN A 584 -5.50 -1.03 38.51
C GLN A 584 -6.81 -0.23 38.67
N LYS A 585 -7.13 0.65 37.72
CA LYS A 585 -8.39 1.42 37.75
C LYS A 585 -9.63 0.56 37.57
N SER A 586 -9.57 -0.45 36.70
CA SER A 586 -10.68 -1.41 36.53
C SER A 586 -10.96 -2.23 37.80
N GLY A 587 -9.94 -2.45 38.64
CA GLY A 587 -10.07 -3.11 39.94
C GLY A 587 -10.72 -2.20 40.99
N GLU A 588 -10.31 -0.93 41.06
CA GLU A 588 -10.89 0.06 41.99
C GLU A 588 -12.35 0.40 41.67
N ASP A 589 -12.72 0.50 40.38
CA ASP A 589 -14.10 0.76 39.97
C ASP A 589 -15.03 -0.41 40.30
N ARG A 590 -14.55 -1.66 40.17
CA ARG A 590 -15.29 -2.87 40.62
C ARG A 590 -15.44 -2.97 42.13
N GLN A 591 -14.58 -2.32 42.89
CA GLN A 591 -14.65 -2.27 44.35
C GLN A 591 -15.60 -1.16 44.84
N LYS A 592 -15.76 -0.10 44.05
CA LYS A 592 -16.76 0.97 44.30
C LYS A 592 -18.18 0.60 43.88
N GLU A 593 -18.36 -0.33 42.93
CA GLU A 593 -19.69 -0.86 42.59
C GLU A 593 -20.19 -1.96 43.55
N LYS A 594 -19.32 -2.46 44.45
CA LYS A 594 -19.65 -3.49 45.45
C LYS A 594 -19.84 -2.95 46.87
N ASN A 595 -19.62 -1.65 47.09
CA ASN A 595 -19.92 -0.93 48.33
C ASN A 595 -21.03 0.08 48.06
#